data_AF-A0A379X549-F1
#
_entry.id   AF-A0A379X549-F1
#
_cell.length_a   1.000
_cell.length_b   1.000
_cell.length_c   1.000
_cell.angle_alpha   90.00
_cell.angle_beta   90.00
_cell.angle_gamma   90.00
#
_symmetry.space_group_name_H-M   'P 1'
#
loop_
_entity.id
_entity.type
_entity.pdbx_description
1 polymer ?
#
loop_
_entity_poly.entity_id
_entity_poly.type
_entity_poly.pdbx_seq_one_letter_code
_entity_poly.pdbx_strand_id
1 'polypeptide(L)'
;MKTAYIAKQRQISFVKSHFSRQLEERLGLIEVQAPILSRVGDGTQDNLSGCEKAVQVKVKALPDASSKWCIHWRNGNVKPWAT
;
A
#
# COMPACT_ATOMS: atom_id res chain seq x y z
N MET A 1 -15.24 2.46 -26.21
CA MET A 1 -14.20 2.45 -25.15
C MET A 1 -14.77 2.45 -23.72
N LYS A 2 -15.86 3.16 -23.42
CA LYS A 2 -16.44 3.26 -22.06
C LYS A 2 -16.89 1.90 -21.46
N THR A 3 -17.51 1.04 -22.26
CA THR A 3 -18.04 -0.27 -21.80
C THR A 3 -16.94 -1.24 -21.38
N ALA A 4 -15.87 -1.36 -22.16
CA ALA A 4 -14.73 -2.23 -21.83
C ALA A 4 -14.01 -1.78 -20.54
N TYR A 5 -13.87 -0.46 -20.35
CA TYR A 5 -13.33 0.09 -19.10
C TYR A 5 -14.19 -0.27 -17.90
N ILE A 6 -15.51 -0.07 -17.99
CA ILE A 6 -16.46 -0.40 -16.90
C ILE A 6 -16.43 -1.90 -16.59
N ALA A 7 -16.45 -2.76 -17.61
CA ALA A 7 -16.37 -4.21 -17.44
C ALA A 7 -15.08 -4.61 -16.70
N LYS A 8 -13.94 -4.03 -17.08
CA LYS A 8 -12.66 -4.30 -16.41
C LYS A 8 -12.64 -3.84 -14.96
N GLN A 9 -13.19 -2.66 -14.65
CA GLN A 9 -13.28 -2.18 -13.26
C GLN A 9 -14.16 -3.12 -12.40
N ARG A 10 -15.27 -3.62 -12.94
CA ARG A 10 -16.12 -4.61 -12.26
C ARG A 10 -15.39 -5.93 -12.02
N GLN A 11 -14.65 -6.43 -13.00
CA GLN A 11 -13.86 -7.66 -12.85
C GLN A 11 -12.77 -7.50 -11.78
N ILE A 12 -12.04 -6.38 -11.78
CA ILE A 12 -11.02 -6.10 -10.75
C ILE A 12 -11.65 -6.06 -9.36
N SER A 13 -12.79 -5.38 -9.22
CA SER A 13 -13.51 -5.31 -7.94
C SER A 13 -13.96 -6.68 -7.47
N PHE A 14 -14.54 -7.49 -8.36
CA PHE A 14 -15.01 -8.83 -8.06
C PHE A 14 -13.88 -9.74 -7.56
N VAL A 15 -12.74 -9.78 -8.25
CA VAL A 15 -11.62 -10.65 -7.85
C VAL A 15 -11.07 -10.23 -6.49
N LYS A 16 -10.93 -8.92 -6.24
CA LYS A 16 -10.44 -8.39 -4.97
C LYS A 16 -11.36 -8.76 -3.80
N SER A 17 -12.67 -8.47 -3.92
CA SER A 17 -13.61 -8.74 -2.83
C SER A 17 -13.81 -10.23 -2.58
N HIS A 18 -13.89 -11.03 -3.65
CA HIS A 18 -14.05 -12.46 -3.52
C HIS A 18 -12.85 -13.10 -2.82
N PHE A 19 -11.63 -12.76 -3.23
CA PHE A 19 -10.43 -13.33 -2.61
C PHE A 19 -10.23 -12.87 -1.16
N SER A 20 -10.53 -11.61 -0.83
CA SER A 20 -10.51 -11.13 0.56
C SER A 20 -11.41 -11.98 1.47
N ARG A 21 -12.66 -12.23 1.05
CA ARG A 21 -13.58 -13.09 1.82
C ARG A 21 -13.06 -14.52 1.97
N GLN A 22 -12.42 -15.08 0.93
CA GLN A 22 -11.80 -16.40 1.05
C GLN A 22 -10.67 -16.43 2.09
N LEU A 23 -9.89 -15.36 2.23
CA LEU A 23 -8.86 -15.27 3.27
C LEU A 23 -9.47 -15.26 4.67
N GLU A 24 -10.57 -14.52 4.86
CA GLU A 24 -11.32 -14.50 6.12
C GLU A 24 -11.88 -15.89 6.47
N GLU A 25 -12.60 -16.51 5.54
CA GLU A 25 -13.28 -17.79 5.78
C GLU A 25 -12.32 -18.98 5.93
N ARG A 26 -11.22 -19.01 5.17
CA ARG A 26 -10.31 -20.16 5.12
C ARG A 26 -9.18 -20.08 6.13
N LEU A 27 -8.72 -18.87 6.46
CA LEU A 27 -7.59 -18.65 7.36
C LEU A 27 -8.00 -17.98 8.68
N GLY A 28 -9.27 -17.59 8.84
CA GLY A 28 -9.75 -16.91 10.05
C GLY A 28 -9.17 -15.50 10.22
N LEU A 29 -8.75 -14.87 9.12
CA LEU A 29 -8.22 -13.51 9.15
C LEU A 29 -9.35 -12.49 9.30
N ILE A 30 -9.04 -11.35 9.91
CA ILE A 30 -9.94 -10.20 10.00
C ILE A 30 -9.33 -9.01 9.26
N GLU A 31 -10.16 -8.26 8.54
CA GLU A 31 -9.70 -7.02 7.91
C GLU A 31 -9.42 -5.95 8.97
N VAL A 32 -8.23 -5.34 8.90
CA VAL A 32 -7.81 -4.26 9.80
C VAL A 32 -7.28 -3.06 9.01
N GLN A 33 -7.39 -1.87 9.60
CA GLN A 33 -6.83 -0.66 8.99
C GLN A 33 -5.29 -0.69 9.06
N ALA A 34 -4.64 -0.56 7.90
CA ALA A 34 -3.18 -0.53 7.81
C ALA A 34 -2.64 0.89 7.60
N PRO A 35 -1.54 1.29 8.26
CA PRO A 35 -0.93 2.58 8.04
C PRO A 35 -0.38 2.71 6.61
N ILE A 36 -0.49 3.90 6.02
CA ILE A 36 0.15 4.23 4.73
C ILE A 36 1.52 4.88 4.90
N LEU A 37 1.79 5.46 6.08
CA LEU A 37 3.08 6.06 6.43
C LEU A 37 3.72 5.29 7.59
N SER A 38 5.02 5.08 7.49
CA SER A 38 5.87 4.51 8.52
C SER A 38 6.95 5.52 8.90
N ARG A 39 7.42 5.50 10.15
CA ARG A 39 8.52 6.38 10.56
C ARG A 39 9.84 5.73 10.17
N VAL A 40 10.72 6.46 9.49
CA VAL A 40 12.06 5.97 9.18
C VAL A 40 12.81 5.69 10.48
N GLY A 41 13.35 4.48 10.62
CA GLY A 41 14.11 4.05 11.79
C GLY A 41 13.28 3.43 12.92
N ASP A 42 11.96 3.27 12.76
CA ASP A 42 11.13 2.53 13.74
C ASP A 42 11.21 1.00 13.58
N GLY A 43 11.79 0.51 12.48
CA GLY A 43 11.96 -0.91 12.18
C GLY A 43 10.70 -1.62 11.67
N THR A 44 9.59 -0.89 11.46
CA THR A 44 8.30 -1.49 11.04
C THR A 44 8.10 -1.51 9.53
N GLN A 45 8.80 -0.65 8.78
CA GLN A 45 8.74 -0.67 7.32
C GLN A 45 9.54 -1.84 6.76
N ASP A 46 8.90 -2.61 5.87
CA ASP A 46 9.57 -3.65 5.10
C ASP A 46 10.68 -3.06 4.19
N ASN A 47 11.88 -3.60 4.32
CA ASN A 47 13.06 -3.20 3.58
C ASN A 47 13.18 -3.91 2.22
N LEU A 48 12.29 -4.85 1.89
CA LEU A 48 12.35 -5.68 0.69
C LEU A 48 13.73 -6.34 0.57
N SER A 49 14.48 -6.09 -0.51
CA SER A 49 15.83 -6.63 -0.74
C SER A 49 16.93 -5.77 -0.10
N GLY A 50 16.58 -4.63 0.49
CA GLY A 50 17.51 -3.66 1.09
C GLY A 50 18.18 -2.71 0.10
N CYS A 51 17.95 -2.89 -1.20
CA CYS A 51 18.45 -2.00 -2.25
C CYS A 51 17.42 -0.92 -2.62
N GLU A 52 16.15 -1.17 -2.35
CA GLU A 52 15.03 -0.30 -2.66
C GLU A 52 14.99 0.91 -1.71
N LYS A 53 14.63 2.08 -2.25
CA LYS A 53 14.44 3.31 -1.47
C LYS A 53 12.96 3.65 -1.41
N ALA A 54 12.39 3.62 -0.21
CA ALA A 54 11.02 4.05 0.00
C ALA A 54 10.84 5.55 -0.25
N VAL A 55 9.63 5.93 -0.68
CA VAL A 55 9.27 7.32 -0.95
C VAL A 55 9.22 8.09 0.37
N GLN A 56 10.11 9.07 0.52
CA GLN A 56 10.17 9.93 1.71
C GLN A 56 9.17 11.08 1.62
N VAL A 57 8.45 11.32 2.70
CA VAL A 57 7.51 12.44 2.83
C VAL A 57 7.79 13.26 4.08
N LYS A 58 7.61 14.57 3.97
CA LYS A 58 7.73 15.50 5.11
C LYS A 58 6.33 15.91 5.58
N VAL A 59 6.00 15.56 6.81
CA VAL A 59 4.71 15.88 7.42
C VAL A 59 4.84 17.22 8.16
N LYS A 60 4.23 18.29 7.64
CA LYS A 60 4.36 19.65 8.21
C LYS A 60 3.85 19.78 9.64
N ALA A 61 2.81 19.03 10.01
CA ALA A 61 2.21 19.04 11.34
C ALA A 61 3.08 18.34 12.42
N LEU A 62 4.17 17.69 12.02
CA LEU A 62 5.13 17.06 12.93
C LEU A 62 6.45 17.86 12.85
N PRO A 63 6.62 18.90 13.70
CA PRO A 63 7.70 19.87 13.59
C PRO A 63 9.09 19.32 13.98
N ASP A 64 9.17 18.17 14.66
CA ASP A 64 10.44 17.50 14.92
C ASP A 64 11.06 16.96 13.61
N ALA A 65 11.91 17.81 13.03
CA ALA A 65 12.51 17.72 11.71
C ALA A 65 13.43 16.50 11.47
N SER A 66 13.59 15.61 12.43
CA SER A 66 14.37 14.36 12.30
C SER A 66 13.53 13.14 11.94
N SER A 67 12.21 13.20 12.12
CA SER A 67 11.32 12.06 11.82
C SER A 67 10.98 12.06 10.34
N LYS A 68 11.88 11.53 9.52
CA LYS A 68 11.58 11.20 8.12
C LYS A 68 10.48 10.15 8.12
N TRP A 69 9.44 10.35 7.32
CA TRP A 69 8.37 9.36 7.13
C TRP A 69 8.51 8.78 5.73
N CYS A 70 8.13 7.52 5.59
CA CYS A 70 8.20 6.79 4.35
C CYS A 70 6.86 6.11 4.05
N ILE A 71 6.50 6.07 2.77
CA ILE A 71 5.26 5.42 2.34
C ILE A 71 5.46 3.91 2.43
N HIS A 72 4.58 3.25 3.18
CA HIS A 72 4.50 1.80 3.20
C HIS A 72 3.89 1.30 1.89
N TRP A 73 4.63 0.45 1.19
CA TRP A 73 4.22 -0.11 -0.09
C TRP A 73 3.19 -1.22 0.12
N ARG A 74 1.89 -0.89 0.02
CA ARG A 74 0.86 -1.93 -0.14
C ARG A 74 0.96 -2.53 -1.55
N ASN A 75 1.65 -3.65 -1.63
CA ASN A 75 1.60 -4.64 -2.71
C ASN A 75 1.68 -4.06 -4.15
N GLY A 76 2.90 -3.88 -4.64
CA GLY A 76 3.27 -4.31 -6.00
C GLY A 76 2.68 -3.59 -7.22
N ASN A 77 2.16 -2.36 -7.13
CA ASN A 77 1.88 -1.56 -8.33
C ASN A 77 1.84 -0.04 -8.03
N VAL A 78 3.01 0.59 -7.97
CA VAL A 78 3.10 2.01 -8.37
C VAL A 78 4.17 2.07 -9.44
N LYS A 79 3.73 2.34 -10.68
CA LYS A 79 4.68 2.76 -11.72
C LYS A 79 5.35 4.04 -11.23
N PRO A 80 6.69 4.12 -11.21
CA PRO A 80 7.34 5.39 -10.96
C PRO A 80 6.91 6.34 -12.07
N TRP A 81 6.19 7.40 -11.73
CA TRP A 81 6.06 8.56 -12.60
C TRP A 81 7.41 9.29 -12.59
N ALA A 82 8.31 8.79 -13.43
CA ALA A 82 9.51 9.41 -13.99
C ALA A 82 9.87 8.47 -15.16
N THR A 83 9.65 8.78 -16.43
CA THR A 83 9.71 10.02 -17.19
C THR A 83 8.77 9.90 -18.38
#